data_AF-A0A2S9FBK7-F1
#
_entry.id   AF-A0A2S9FBK7-F1
#
_cell.length_a   1.000
_cell.length_b   1.000
_cell.length_c   1.000
_cell.angle_alpha   90.00
_cell.angle_beta   90.00
_cell.angle_gamma   90.00
#
_symmetry.space_group_name_H-M   'P 1'
#
loop_
_entity.id
_entity.type
_entity.pdbx_description
1 polymer ?
#
loop_
_entity_poly.entity_id
_entity_poly.type
_entity_poly.pdbx_seq_one_letter_code
_entity_poly.pdbx_strand_id
1 'polypeptide(L)' 'DWVRNAQAHPEAVLVRGKTREPVRMVELPVEQARPLLRQFPVLVPTGVGFMKNAGLVTGPNPDEFETLAGRCPVFRFDTV' A
#
# COMPACT_ATOMS: atom_id res chain seq x y z
N ASP A 1 8.25 -10.59 3.37
CA ASP A 1 8.46 -11.44 2.17
C ASP A 1 7.57 -11.14 0.97
N TRP A 2 6.24 -11.10 1.11
CA TRP A 2 5.34 -11.04 -0.08
C TRP A 2 5.62 -9.90 -1.07
N VAL A 3 6.07 -8.72 -0.59
CA VAL A 3 6.41 -7.58 -1.46
C VAL A 3 7.48 -7.96 -2.49
N ARG A 4 8.54 -8.66 -2.07
CA ARG A 4 9.61 -9.10 -2.98
C ARG A 4 9.10 -10.12 -3.99
N ASN A 5 8.18 -10.98 -3.57
CA ASN A 5 7.54 -11.94 -4.47
C ASN A 5 6.69 -11.21 -5.52
N ALA A 6 5.89 -10.22 -5.14
CA ALA A 6 5.09 -9.42 -6.07
C ALA A 6 5.95 -8.61 -7.05
N GLN A 7 7.12 -8.14 -6.61
CA GLN A 7 8.09 -7.45 -7.49
C GLN A 7 8.71 -8.40 -8.52
N ALA A 8 8.98 -9.65 -8.15
CA ALA A 8 9.56 -10.66 -9.04
C ALA A 8 8.51 -11.35 -9.93
N HIS A 9 7.30 -11.54 -9.41
CA HIS A 9 6.17 -12.25 -10.00
C HIS A 9 4.88 -11.47 -9.72
N PRO A 10 4.50 -10.54 -10.61
CA PRO A 10 3.40 -9.61 -10.33
C PRO A 10 2.02 -10.26 -10.43
N GLU A 11 1.89 -11.48 -10.96
CA GLU A 11 0.62 -12.20 -11.03
C GLU A 11 0.16 -12.68 -9.65
N ALA A 12 -1.06 -12.32 -9.27
CA ALA A 12 -1.67 -12.67 -7.99
C ALA A 12 -3.16 -12.99 -8.13
N VAL A 13 -3.74 -13.56 -7.07
CA VAL A 13 -5.20 -13.75 -6.95
C VAL A 13 -5.69 -12.89 -5.80
N LEU A 14 -6.51 -11.88 -6.10
CA LEU A 14 -7.18 -11.06 -5.09
C LEU A 14 -8.43 -11.80 -4.59
N VAL A 15 -8.55 -11.96 -3.28
CA VAL A 15 -9.69 -12.61 -2.63
C VAL A 15 -10.44 -11.60 -1.78
N ARG A 16 -11.71 -11.35 -2.10
CA ARG A 16 -12.60 -10.48 -1.33
C ARG A 16 -13.91 -11.20 -1.04
N GLY A 17 -14.05 -11.69 0.20
CA GLY A 17 -15.19 -12.55 0.55
C GLY A 17 -15.18 -13.84 -0.28
N LYS A 18 -16.22 -14.05 -1.09
CA LYS A 18 -16.33 -15.22 -2.00
C LYS A 18 -15.74 -14.97 -3.39
N THR A 19 -15.41 -13.72 -3.73
CA THR A 19 -14.87 -13.36 -5.04
C THR A 19 -13.38 -13.64 -5.08
N ARG A 20 -12.93 -14.29 -6.17
CA ARG A 20 -11.53 -14.56 -6.48
C ARG A 20 -11.25 -14.04 -7.88
N GLU A 21 -10.27 -13.16 -8.01
CA GLU A 21 -9.97 -12.48 -9.27
C GLU A 21 -8.46 -12.55 -9.55
N PRO A 22 -8.04 -13.00 -10.75
CA PRO A 22 -6.66 -12.87 -11.17
C PRO A 22 -6.33 -11.38 -11.42
N VAL A 23 -5.24 -10.92 -10.82
CA VAL A 23 -4.78 -9.54 -10.94
C VAL A 23 -3.29 -9.50 -11.21
N ARG A 24 -2.84 -8.40 -11.79
CA ARG A 24 -1.43 -8.03 -11.83
C ARG A 24 -1.17 -6.93 -10.81
N MET A 25 -0.23 -7.18 -9.90
CA MET A 25 0.25 -6.22 -8.92
C MET A 25 1.32 -5.33 -9.55
N VAL A 26 1.02 -4.04 -9.69
CA VAL A 26 1.93 -3.05 -10.25
C VAL A 26 2.37 -2.10 -9.15
N GLU A 27 3.66 -2.15 -8.79
CA GLU A 27 4.23 -1.18 -7.86
C GLU A 27 4.21 0.21 -8.50
N LEU A 28 3.61 1.17 -7.80
CA LEU A 28 3.51 2.53 -8.28
C LEU A 28 4.82 3.28 -8.10
N PRO A 29 5.21 4.14 -9.06
CA PRO A 29 6.30 5.09 -8.86
C PRO A 29 6.04 5.97 -7.64
N VAL A 30 7.11 6.39 -6.96
CA VAL A 30 7.07 7.21 -5.74
C VAL A 30 6.13 8.41 -5.86
N GLU A 31 6.22 9.15 -6.96
CA GLU A 31 5.40 10.34 -7.20
C GLU A 31 3.89 10.04 -7.28
N GLN A 32 3.52 8.85 -7.74
CA GLN A 32 2.12 8.41 -7.78
C GLN A 32 1.67 7.82 -6.43
N ALA A 33 2.59 7.23 -5.65
CA ALA A 33 2.30 6.67 -4.34
C ALA A 33 2.07 7.76 -3.27
N ARG A 34 2.81 8.88 -3.34
CA ARG A 34 2.70 10.01 -2.40
C ARG A 34 1.27 10.47 -2.11
N PRO A 35 0.44 10.86 -3.11
CA PRO A 35 -0.91 11.32 -2.84
C PRO A 35 -1.83 10.23 -2.26
N LEU A 36 -1.58 8.96 -2.56
CA LEU A 36 -2.34 7.83 -2.00
C LEU A 36 -1.98 7.60 -0.52
N LEU A 37 -0.69 7.64 -0.20
CA LEU A 37 -0.22 7.52 1.19
C LEU A 37 -0.73 8.68 2.04
N ARG A 38 -0.77 9.90 1.50
CA ARG A 38 -1.35 11.07 2.17
C ARG A 38 -2.81 10.85 2.60
N GLN A 39 -3.58 10.12 1.80
CA GLN A 39 -4.99 9.80 2.11
C GLN A 39 -5.16 8.64 3.11
N PHE A 40 -4.13 7.81 3.28
CA PHE A 40 -4.18 6.63 4.13
C PHE A 40 -4.69 6.89 5.56
N PRO A 41 -4.18 7.86 6.34
CA PRO A 41 -4.65 8.06 7.72
C PRO A 41 -6.12 8.47 7.81
N VAL A 42 -6.69 9.02 6.74
CA VAL A 42 -8.10 9.42 6.67
C VAL A 42 -8.98 8.24 6.26
N LEU A 43 -8.58 7.50 5.22
CA LEU A 43 -9.38 6.41 4.66
C LEU A 43 -9.21 5.08 5.42
N VAL A 44 -8.11 4.92 6.14
CA VAL A 44 -7.77 3.72 6.90
C VAL A 44 -7.37 4.08 8.35
N PRO A 45 -8.28 4.64 9.17
CA PRO A 45 -7.94 5.09 10.53
C PRO A 45 -7.40 3.96 11.42
N THR A 46 -7.89 2.74 11.22
CA THR A 46 -7.44 1.55 11.95
C THR A 46 -5.98 1.16 11.64
N GLY A 47 -5.46 1.56 10.48
CA GLY A 47 -4.08 1.30 10.08
C GLY A 47 -3.06 2.25 10.71
N VAL A 48 -3.48 3.42 11.21
CA VAL A 48 -2.58 4.42 11.80
C VAL A 48 -1.84 3.88 13.01
N GLY A 49 -2.54 3.18 13.90
CA GLY A 49 -1.94 2.60 15.11
C GLY A 49 -0.83 1.59 14.79
N PHE A 50 -1.03 0.78 13.75
CA PHE A 50 -0.01 -0.16 13.28
C PHE A 50 1.25 0.56 12.78
N MET A 51 1.07 1.58 11.93
CA MET A 51 2.18 2.34 11.36
C MET A 51 2.97 3.11 12.43
N LYS A 52 2.27 3.62 13.45
CA LYS A 52 2.90 4.24 14.63
C LYS A 52 3.70 3.24 15.46
N ASN A 53 3.13 2.08 15.76
CA ASN A 53 3.81 1.04 16.53
C ASN A 53 5.04 0.48 15.79
N ALA A 54 5.02 0.49 14.46
CA ALA A 54 6.17 0.16 13.63
C ALA A 54 7.25 1.28 13.56
N GLY A 55 7.01 2.43 14.20
CA GLY A 55 7.93 3.57 14.21
C GLY A 55 8.04 4.30 12.85
N LEU A 56 7.04 4.16 11.98
CA LEU A 56 7.03 4.79 10.66
C LEU A 56 6.48 6.22 10.69
N VAL A 57 5.55 6.48 11.61
CA VAL A 57 4.89 7.78 11.81
C VAL A 57 4.67 8.04 13.30
N THR A 58 4.45 9.29 13.68
CA THR A 58 4.18 9.71 15.06
C THR A 58 2.69 9.81 15.37
N GLY A 59 1.86 10.00 14.34
CA GLY A 59 0.41 10.18 14.44
C GLY A 59 -0.29 10.11 13.07
N PRO A 60 -1.57 10.50 12.97
CA PRO A 60 -2.35 10.47 11.72
C PRO A 60 -2.03 11.67 10.80
N ASN A 61 -0.76 12.06 10.68
CA ASN A 61 -0.32 13.26 9.96
C ASN A 61 -0.14 12.95 8.47
N PRO A 62 -0.96 13.50 7.54
CA PRO A 62 -0.88 13.17 6.11
C PRO A 62 0.49 13.39 5.49
N ASP A 63 1.21 14.44 5.91
CA ASP A 63 2.57 14.74 5.44
C ASP A 63 3.57 13.63 5.82
N GLU A 64 3.48 13.07 7.03
CA GLU A 64 4.37 11.98 7.44
C GLU A 64 4.13 10.73 6.61
N PHE A 65 2.86 10.39 6.34
CA PHE A 65 2.53 9.25 5.49
C PHE A 65 3.03 9.44 4.05
N GLU A 66 2.91 10.64 3.49
CA GLU A 66 3.44 10.97 2.16
C GLU A 66 4.94 10.70 2.07
N THR A 67 5.71 11.03 3.12
CA THR A 67 7.17 10.78 3.15
C THR A 67 7.55 9.29 3.20
N LEU A 68 6.59 8.39 3.43
CA LEU A 68 6.82 6.95 3.37
C LEU A 68 6.93 6.42 1.94
N ALA A 69 6.61 7.22 0.93
CA ALA A 69 6.77 6.82 -0.46
C ALA A 69 8.24 6.40 -0.73
N GLY A 70 8.43 5.21 -1.31
CA GLY A 70 9.75 4.60 -1.50
C GLY A 70 10.27 3.75 -0.33
N ARG A 71 9.67 3.86 0.88
CA ARG A 71 9.86 2.91 1.99
C ARG A 71 8.65 1.99 2.17
N CYS A 72 7.44 2.51 1.96
CA CYS A 72 6.19 1.79 1.97
C CYS A 72 5.69 1.66 0.51
N PRO A 73 5.91 0.51 -0.14
CA PRO A 73 5.51 0.33 -1.54
C PRO A 73 3.99 0.27 -1.64
N VAL A 74 3.46 0.94 -2.67
CA VAL A 74 2.02 0.96 -2.99
C VAL A 74 1.82 0.22 -4.29
N PHE A 75 0.88 -0.73 -4.29
CA PHE A 75 0.57 -1.53 -5.46
C PHE A 75 -0.82 -1.18 -5.99
N ARG A 76 -0.92 -0.99 -7.30
CA ARG A 76 -2.18 -1.00 -8.04
C ARG A 76 -2.47 -2.44 -8.47
N PHE A 77 -3.73 -2.83 -8.41
CA PHE A 77 -4.19 -4.09 -8.99
C PHE A 77 -4.81 -3.81 -10.35
N ASP A 78 -4.17 -4.33 -11.40
CA ASP A 78 -4.72 -4.31 -12.76
C ASP A 78 -5.43 -5.64 -13.01
N THR A 79 -6.65 -5.60 -13.56
CA THR A 79 -7.39 -6.80 -13.95
C THR A 79 -6.76 -7.45 -15.19
N VAL A 80 -6.76 -8.78 -15.23
CA VAL A 80 -6.17 -9.59 -16.31
C VAL A 80 -7.26 -10.15 -17.22
#